data_AF-A0A645HLH4-F1
#
_entry.id   AF-A0A645HLH4-F1
#
_cell.length_a   1.000
_cell.length_b   1.000
_cell.length_c   1.000
_cell.angle_alpha   90.00
_cell.angle_beta   90.00
_cell.angle_gamma   90.00
#
_symmetry.space_group_name_H-M   'P 1'
#
loop_
_entity.id
_entity.type
_entity.pdbx_description
1 polymer ?
#
loop_
_entity_poly.entity_id
_entity_poly.type
_entity_poly.pdbx_seq_one_letter_code
_entity_poly.pdbx_strand_id
1 'polypeptide(L)'
;MCLDAALAAIHELKATEWMKECCIWMYRGAWAEWEIDHIEMAVPISPEQLRKKRNSILKHQSQMESAPFLGNDERLFWQRAEERNQATANLYNKLGLASYEAIEAFVEYKVI
;
A
#
# COMPACT_ATOMS: atom_id res chain seq x y z
N MET A 1 -1.74 -16.22 8.82
CA MET A 1 -0.66 -16.66 9.74
C MET A 1 0.22 -15.50 10.18
N CYS A 2 0.95 -14.79 9.30
CA CYS A 2 1.82 -13.67 9.73
C CYS A 2 1.04 -12.42 10.17
N LEU A 3 -0.02 -12.05 9.44
CA LEU A 3 -0.87 -10.91 9.82
C LEU A 3 -1.55 -11.15 11.17
N ASP A 4 -2.13 -12.33 11.37
CA ASP A 4 -2.84 -12.68 12.61
C ASP A 4 -1.91 -12.60 13.83
N ALA A 5 -0.66 -13.05 13.69
CA ALA A 5 0.34 -12.93 14.74
C ALA A 5 0.68 -11.46 15.06
N ALA A 6 0.82 -10.61 14.04
CA ALA A 6 1.05 -9.18 14.24
C ALA A 6 -0.14 -8.49 14.93
N LEU A 7 -1.37 -8.81 14.51
CA LEU A 7 -2.59 -8.28 15.11
C LEU A 7 -2.79 -8.75 16.56
N ALA A 8 -2.43 -10.00 16.87
CA ALA A 8 -2.44 -10.52 18.24
C ALA A 8 -1.47 -9.75 19.14
N ALA A 9 -0.24 -9.50 18.67
CA ALA A 9 0.75 -8.71 19.42
C ALA A 9 0.28 -7.26 19.64
N ILE A 10 -0.32 -6.63 18.62
CA ILE A 10 -0.94 -5.31 18.75
C ILE A 10 -2.05 -5.33 19.81
N HIS A 11 -2.89 -6.37 19.81
CA HIS A 11 -3.99 -6.51 20.76
C HIS A 11 -3.49 -6.66 22.21
N GLU A 12 -2.38 -7.37 22.43
CA GLU A 12 -1.77 -7.47 23.77
C GLU A 12 -1.19 -6.12 24.23
N LEU A 13 -0.58 -5.36 23.31
CA LEU A 13 0.06 -4.08 23.62
C LEU A 13 -0.93 -2.91 23.75
N LYS A 14 -2.18 -3.06 23.30
CA LYS A 14 -3.15 -1.96 23.17
C LYS A 14 -3.40 -1.14 24.43
N ALA A 15 -3.20 -1.73 25.61
CA ALA A 15 -3.41 -1.07 26.90
C ALA A 15 -2.20 -0.24 27.37
N THR A 16 -1.05 -0.32 26.68
CA THR A 16 0.15 0.45 27.03
C THR A 16 -0.01 1.93 26.67
N GLU A 17 0.55 2.83 27.48
CA GLU A 17 0.32 4.28 27.31
C GLU A 17 0.84 4.79 25.95
N TRP A 18 2.00 4.30 25.51
CA TRP A 18 2.61 4.72 24.24
C TRP A 18 1.83 4.26 23.01
N MET A 19 1.01 3.20 23.12
CA MET A 19 0.16 2.76 22.02
C MET A 19 -0.96 3.75 21.70
N LYS A 20 -1.34 4.62 22.65
CA LYS A 20 -2.31 5.70 22.41
C LYS A 20 -1.78 6.77 21.45
N GLU A 21 -0.46 6.87 21.31
CA GLU A 21 0.21 7.79 20.38
C GLU A 21 0.66 7.11 19.08
N CYS A 22 0.38 5.80 18.92
CA CYS A 22 0.75 5.05 17.73
C CYS A 22 -0.40 4.97 16.72
N CYS A 23 -0.06 5.07 15.43
CA CYS A 23 -0.97 4.80 14.32
C CYS A 23 -0.50 3.54 13.59
N ILE A 24 -1.43 2.63 13.30
CA ILE A 24 -1.14 1.38 12.59
C ILE A 24 -1.75 1.48 11.20
N TRP A 25 -0.90 1.52 10.17
CA TRP A 25 -1.32 1.68 8.79
C TRP A 25 -1.33 0.34 8.05
N MET A 26 -2.50 -0.02 7.54
CA MET A 26 -2.75 -1.24 6.79
C MET A 26 -2.51 -1.00 5.31
N TYR A 27 -1.61 -1.81 4.75
CA TYR A 27 -1.31 -1.85 3.32
C TYR A 27 -1.96 -3.08 2.68
N ARG A 28 -2.71 -2.88 1.59
CA ARG A 28 -3.51 -3.94 0.94
C ARG A 28 -2.76 -4.74 -0.14
N GLY A 29 -1.44 -4.55 -0.24
CA GLY A 29 -0.62 -5.26 -1.22
C GLY A 29 -0.80 -4.73 -2.64
N ALA A 30 -0.28 -5.48 -3.62
CA ALA A 30 -0.33 -5.11 -5.05
C ALA A 30 -1.57 -5.67 -5.79
N TRP A 31 -2.48 -6.34 -5.08
CA TRP A 31 -3.57 -7.13 -5.69
C TRP A 31 -4.96 -6.55 -5.49
N ALA A 32 -5.18 -5.84 -4.40
CA ALA A 32 -6.47 -5.23 -4.09
C ALA A 32 -6.24 -3.77 -3.70
N GLU A 33 -7.06 -2.89 -4.26
CA GLU A 33 -7.04 -1.47 -3.97
C GLU A 33 -8.04 -1.11 -2.88
N TRP A 34 -7.80 0.01 -2.21
CA TRP A 34 -8.83 0.68 -1.43
C TRP A 34 -9.62 1.57 -2.39
N GLU A 35 -10.95 1.48 -2.33
CA GLU A 35 -11.78 2.50 -2.97
C GLU A 35 -11.47 3.86 -2.35
N ILE A 36 -11.54 4.93 -3.15
CA ILE A 36 -11.05 6.25 -2.75
C ILE A 36 -11.72 6.80 -1.49
N ASP A 37 -12.98 6.45 -1.27
CA ASP A 37 -13.77 6.81 -0.09
C ASP A 37 -13.34 6.08 1.19
N HIS A 38 -12.62 4.96 1.06
CA HIS A 38 -12.03 4.23 2.17
C HIS A 38 -10.60 4.66 2.50
N ILE A 39 -9.94 5.47 1.68
CA ILE A 39 -8.54 5.86 1.90
C ILE A 39 -8.47 6.87 3.06
N GLU A 40 -7.83 6.48 4.16
CA GLU A 40 -7.63 7.35 5.33
C GLU A 40 -6.26 8.07 5.30
N MET A 41 -5.26 7.49 4.63
CA MET A 41 -3.97 8.13 4.39
C MET A 41 -3.51 7.94 2.95
N ALA A 42 -3.28 9.06 2.27
CA ALA A 42 -2.71 9.13 0.93
C ALA A 42 -1.30 9.73 0.98
N VAL A 43 -0.30 8.95 0.62
CA VAL A 43 1.11 9.37 0.62
C VAL A 43 1.56 9.64 -0.82
N PRO A 44 1.81 10.90 -1.20
CA PRO A 44 2.27 11.23 -2.54
C PRO A 44 3.71 10.77 -2.77
N ILE A 45 3.97 10.31 -3.99
CA ILE A 45 5.26 9.76 -4.44
C ILE A 45 5.74 10.59 -5.64
N SER A 46 6.98 11.04 -5.59
CA SER A 46 7.64 11.73 -6.70
C SER A 46 8.15 10.74 -7.77
N PRO A 47 8.45 11.20 -9.00
CA PRO A 47 9.01 10.34 -10.05
C PRO A 47 10.29 9.60 -9.64
N GLU A 48 11.15 10.24 -8.84
CA GLU A 48 12.38 9.61 -8.34
C GLU A 48 12.07 8.52 -7.30
N GLN A 49 11.13 8.78 -6.39
CA GLN A 49 10.69 7.81 -5.38
C GLN A 49 10.00 6.61 -6.03
N LEU A 50 9.21 6.82 -7.09
CA LEU A 50 8.56 5.74 -7.83
C LEU A 50 9.60 4.83 -8.50
N ARG A 51 10.62 5.42 -9.16
CA ARG A 51 11.76 4.66 -9.72
C ARG A 51 12.51 3.86 -8.65
N LYS A 52 12.75 4.46 -7.47
CA LYS A 52 13.38 3.77 -6.34
C LYS A 52 12.52 2.59 -5.87
N LYS A 53 11.20 2.79 -5.73
CA LYS A 53 10.24 1.73 -5.35
C LYS A 53 10.30 0.56 -6.33
N ARG A 54 10.23 0.84 -7.65
CA ARG A 54 10.35 -0.18 -8.70
C ARG A 54 11.64 -0.98 -8.58
N ASN A 55 12.77 -0.30 -8.44
CA ASN A 55 14.07 -0.96 -8.33
C ASN A 55 14.18 -1.81 -7.06
N SER A 56 13.57 -1.37 -5.95
CA SER A 56 13.53 -2.16 -4.70
C SER A 56 12.69 -3.43 -4.84
N ILE A 57 11.55 -3.36 -5.55
CA ILE A 57 10.72 -4.53 -5.87
C ILE A 57 11.52 -5.52 -6.73
N LEU A 58 12.18 -5.03 -7.79
CA LEU A 58 12.97 -5.87 -8.69
C LEU A 58 14.16 -6.55 -8.00
N LYS A 59 14.73 -5.95 -6.95
CA LYS A 59 15.80 -6.57 -6.17
C LYS A 59 15.34 -7.75 -5.32
N HIS A 60 14.04 -7.84 -5.01
CA HIS A 60 13.49 -8.92 -4.21
C HIS A 60 13.10 -10.08 -5.14
N GLN A 61 13.96 -11.09 -5.26
CA GLN A 61 13.78 -12.20 -6.22
C GLN A 61 12.40 -12.88 -6.14
N SER A 62 11.81 -13.01 -4.94
CA SER A 62 10.45 -13.57 -4.79
C SER A 62 9.31 -12.72 -5.36
N GLN A 63 9.61 -11.51 -5.86
CA GLN A 63 8.69 -10.56 -6.49
C GLN A 63 9.07 -10.31 -7.97
N MET A 64 10.08 -11.03 -8.49
CA MET A 64 10.52 -10.94 -9.87
C MET A 64 9.70 -11.81 -10.84
N GLU A 65 8.96 -12.79 -10.32
CA GLU A 65 8.16 -13.71 -11.13
C GLU A 65 6.74 -13.15 -11.40
N SER A 66 6.09 -13.70 -12.44
CA SER A 66 4.65 -13.57 -12.63
C SER A 66 3.96 -13.98 -11.33
N ALA A 67 3.10 -13.13 -10.82
CA ALA A 67 2.70 -13.24 -9.44
C ALA A 67 1.84 -14.52 -9.24
N PRO A 68 2.18 -15.40 -8.28
CA PRO A 68 1.75 -16.81 -8.30
C PRO A 68 0.24 -17.06 -8.12
N PHE A 69 -0.58 -16.05 -7.83
CA PHE A 69 -2.02 -16.20 -7.68
C PHE A 69 -2.80 -14.93 -8.02
N LEU A 70 -3.52 -14.95 -9.16
CA LEU A 70 -4.90 -14.45 -9.41
C LEU A 70 -5.10 -14.22 -10.92
N GLY A 71 -5.46 -15.28 -11.64
CA GLY A 71 -6.01 -15.19 -13.00
C GLY A 71 -5.00 -15.03 -14.14
N ASN A 72 -5.49 -14.49 -15.27
CA ASN A 72 -4.82 -14.43 -16.57
C ASN A 72 -4.00 -13.13 -16.77
N ASP A 73 -3.57 -12.50 -15.68
CA ASP A 73 -2.87 -11.21 -15.73
C ASP A 73 -1.35 -11.42 -15.82
N GLU A 74 -0.81 -11.20 -17.02
CA GLU A 74 0.60 -11.44 -17.35
C GLU A 74 1.55 -10.35 -16.84
N ARG A 75 1.03 -9.25 -16.26
CA ARG A 75 1.86 -8.14 -15.79
C ARG A 75 2.76 -8.57 -14.63
N LEU A 76 4.00 -8.08 -14.65
CA LEU A 76 4.93 -8.29 -13.55
C LEU A 76 4.47 -7.53 -12.30
N PHE A 77 4.80 -8.04 -11.12
CA PHE A 77 4.39 -7.44 -9.83
C PHE A 77 4.73 -5.94 -9.74
N TRP A 78 5.92 -5.54 -10.22
CA TRP A 78 6.32 -4.13 -10.21
C TRP A 78 5.47 -3.25 -11.14
N GLN A 79 5.03 -3.77 -12.29
CA GLN A 79 4.16 -3.03 -13.23
C GLN A 79 2.81 -2.77 -12.59
N ARG A 80 2.24 -3.79 -11.93
CA ARG A 80 0.96 -3.67 -11.22
C ARG A 80 1.05 -2.69 -10.07
N ALA A 81 2.13 -2.76 -9.27
CA ALA A 81 2.36 -1.83 -8.19
C ALA A 81 2.45 -0.38 -8.72
N GLU A 82 3.20 -0.16 -9.80
CA GLU A 82 3.38 1.17 -10.42
C GLU A 82 2.07 1.72 -10.99
N GLU A 83 1.37 0.94 -11.82
CA GLU A 83 0.11 1.34 -12.46
C GLU A 83 -0.99 1.65 -11.43
N ARG A 84 -1.08 0.88 -10.35
CA ARG A 84 -2.00 1.17 -9.24
C ARG A 84 -1.73 2.53 -8.62
N ASN A 85 -0.47 2.76 -8.24
CA ASN A 85 -0.12 4.01 -7.57
C ASN A 85 -0.38 5.22 -8.47
N GLN A 86 -0.14 5.08 -9.78
CA GLN A 86 -0.50 6.09 -10.79
C GLN A 86 -2.03 6.25 -10.95
N ALA A 87 -2.79 5.15 -10.91
CA ALA A 87 -4.25 5.19 -10.99
C ALA A 87 -4.86 5.96 -9.81
N THR A 88 -4.39 5.71 -8.58
CA THR A 88 -4.80 6.50 -7.40
C THR A 88 -4.46 7.98 -7.58
N ALA A 89 -3.25 8.32 -8.04
CA ALA A 89 -2.87 9.71 -8.29
C ALA A 89 -3.75 10.39 -9.35
N ASN A 90 -4.07 9.68 -10.44
CA ASN A 90 -4.95 10.15 -11.49
C ASN A 90 -6.39 10.38 -10.99
N LEU A 91 -6.88 9.52 -10.10
CA LEU A 91 -8.20 9.68 -9.49
C LEU A 91 -8.25 10.93 -8.60
N TYR A 92 -7.22 11.16 -7.78
CA TYR A 92 -7.08 12.37 -6.97
C TYR A 92 -7.03 13.63 -7.84
N ASN A 93 -6.26 13.60 -8.93
CA ASN A 93 -6.18 14.70 -9.88
C ASN A 93 -7.56 15.01 -10.53
N LYS A 94 -8.33 13.98 -10.89
CA LYS A 94 -9.69 14.14 -11.43
C LYS A 94 -10.67 14.76 -10.42
N LEU A 95 -10.43 14.59 -9.13
CA LEU A 95 -11.19 15.25 -8.06
C LEU A 95 -10.73 16.70 -7.81
N GLY A 96 -9.73 17.20 -8.55
CA GLY A 96 -9.20 18.56 -8.41
C GLY A 96 -8.13 18.70 -7.33
N LEU A 97 -7.59 17.60 -6.82
CA LEU A 97 -6.47 17.61 -5.87
C LEU A 97 -5.13 17.75 -6.61
N ALA A 98 -4.06 17.98 -5.85
CA ALA A 98 -2.72 18.15 -6.41
C ALA A 98 -2.28 16.95 -7.24
N SER A 99 -1.65 17.23 -8.38
CA SER A 99 -1.13 16.21 -9.29
C SER A 99 0.20 15.65 -8.75
N TYR A 100 0.25 14.33 -8.59
CA TYR A 100 1.45 13.58 -8.22
C TYR A 100 1.73 12.48 -9.25
N GLU A 101 2.96 11.99 -9.28
CA GLU A 101 3.30 10.86 -10.15
C GLU A 101 2.57 9.60 -9.69
N ALA A 102 2.55 9.36 -8.37
CA ALA A 102 1.95 8.19 -7.77
C ALA A 102 1.44 8.53 -6.37
N ILE A 103 0.43 7.83 -5.88
CA ILE A 103 -0.06 7.93 -4.50
C ILE A 103 -0.14 6.52 -3.91
N GLU A 104 0.39 6.34 -2.69
CA GLU A 104 0.18 5.14 -1.88
C GLU A 104 -0.97 5.35 -0.89
N ALA A 105 -1.80 4.32 -0.73
CA ALA A 105 -3.02 4.41 0.06
C ALA A 105 -2.99 3.45 1.25
N PHE A 106 -3.39 3.95 2.40
CA PHE A 106 -3.46 3.18 3.65
C PHE A 106 -4.78 3.42 4.37
N VAL A 107 -5.16 2.42 5.16
CA VAL A 107 -6.29 2.45 6.09
C VAL A 107 -5.74 2.23 7.49
N GLU A 108 -6.24 2.97 8.46
CA GLU A 108 -5.82 2.86 9.85
C GLU A 108 -6.48 1.64 10.49
N TYR A 109 -5.67 0.79 11.13
CA TYR A 109 -6.19 -0.29 11.96
C TYR A 109 -6.65 0.26 13.31
N LYS A 110 -7.97 0.28 13.52
CA LYS A 110 -8.58 0.75 14.77
C LYS A 110 -8.50 -0.33 15.85
N VAL A 111 -7.68 -0.06 16.87
CA VAL A 111 -7.53 -0.92 18.04
C VAL A 111 -8.62 -0.55 19.06
N ILE A 112 -9.76 -1.23 19.01
CA ILE A 112 -10.89 -1.03 19.94
C ILE A 112 -10.65 -1.79 21.27
#